data_AF-A0A3D4RQQ0-F1
#
_entry.id   AF-A0A3D4RQQ0-F1
#
_cell.length_a   1.000
_cell.length_b   1.000
_cell.length_c   1.000
_cell.angle_alpha   90.00
_cell.angle_beta   90.00
_cell.angle_gamma   90.00
#
_symmetry.space_group_name_H-M   'P 1'
#
loop_
_entity.id
_entity.type
_entity.pdbx_description
1 polymer ?
#
loop_
_entity_poly.entity_id
_entity_poly.type
_entity_poly.pdbx_seq_one_letter_code
_entity_poly.pdbx_strand_id
1 'polypeptide(L)'
;MTNPDDTAFSPSRAERERMVAVAAYYLAERRGFAPGFERDDWQRAERQIDQMLKAMAHRGIDRQQLERTGMRNALRFWAADAD
;
A
#
# COMPACT_ATOMS: atom_id res chain seq x y z
N MET A 1 -6.81 11.50 27.07
CA MET A 1 -6.70 12.44 25.93
C MET A 1 -6.11 11.65 24.78
N THR A 2 -6.95 11.08 23.93
CA THR A 2 -6.49 10.39 22.71
C THR A 2 -6.35 11.45 21.62
N ASN A 3 -5.17 11.58 21.03
CA ASN A 3 -4.91 12.53 19.96
C ASN A 3 -5.69 12.06 18.71
N PRO A 4 -6.47 12.90 18.02
CA PRO A 4 -7.21 12.49 16.81
C PRO A 4 -6.29 12.08 15.64
N ASP A 5 -4.99 12.36 15.74
CA ASP A 5 -3.97 11.86 14.81
C ASP A 5 -3.69 10.35 14.99
N ASP A 6 -3.99 9.80 16.17
CA ASP A 6 -3.76 8.38 16.51
C ASP A 6 -4.82 7.44 15.88
N THR A 7 -5.94 8.01 15.39
CA THR A 7 -7.03 7.24 14.78
C THR A 7 -6.84 6.92 13.30
N ALA A 8 -5.96 7.61 12.57
CA ALA A 8 -5.72 7.28 11.17
C ALA A 8 -4.70 6.13 11.04
N PHE A 9 -4.92 5.20 10.10
CA PHE A 9 -3.93 4.15 9.81
C PHE A 9 -2.60 4.76 9.30
N SER A 10 -1.62 4.81 10.20
CA SER A 10 -0.23 5.19 9.90
C SER A 10 0.66 3.94 10.03
N PRO A 11 1.05 3.28 8.91
CA PRO A 11 1.93 2.13 8.98
C PRO A 11 3.32 2.55 9.47
N SER A 12 4.00 1.67 10.19
CA SER A 12 5.43 1.83 10.45
C SER A 12 6.21 1.87 9.13
N ARG A 13 7.44 2.40 9.19
CA ARG A 13 8.34 2.41 8.04
C ARG A 13 8.53 1.01 7.43
N ALA A 14 8.69 -0.01 8.27
CA ALA A 14 8.87 -1.38 7.81
C ALA A 14 7.60 -1.95 7.16
N GLU A 15 6.41 -1.62 7.67
CA GLU A 15 5.13 -1.99 7.03
C GLU A 15 5.00 -1.31 5.67
N ARG A 16 5.28 0.00 5.57
CA ARG A 16 5.28 0.73 4.29
C ARG A 16 6.25 0.09 3.30
N GLU A 17 7.49 -0.19 3.69
CA GLU A 17 8.51 -0.79 2.83
C GLU A 17 8.07 -2.17 2.30
N ARG A 18 7.41 -2.99 3.13
CA ARG A 18 6.85 -4.28 2.67
C ARG A 18 5.74 -4.09 1.65
N MET A 19 4.85 -3.12 1.87
CA MET A 19 3.76 -2.81 0.92
C MET A 19 4.33 -2.35 -0.43
N VAL A 20 5.35 -1.50 -0.40
CA VAL A 20 6.07 -1.02 -1.59
C VAL A 20 6.75 -2.17 -2.31
N ALA A 21 7.45 -3.04 -1.59
CA ALA A 21 8.13 -4.19 -2.19
C ALA A 21 7.16 -5.14 -2.90
N VAL A 22 6.00 -5.41 -2.28
CA VAL A 22 4.93 -6.23 -2.89
C VAL A 22 4.37 -5.55 -4.14
N ALA A 23 4.06 -4.25 -4.09
CA ALA A 23 3.57 -3.52 -5.26
C ALA A 23 4.61 -3.47 -6.40
N ALA A 24 5.89 -3.26 -6.08
CA ALA A 24 6.98 -3.29 -7.06
C ALA A 24 7.13 -4.68 -7.70
N TYR A 25 6.99 -5.75 -6.91
CA TYR A 25 6.97 -7.12 -7.42
C TYR A 25 5.85 -7.33 -8.44
N TYR A 26 4.62 -6.89 -8.14
CA TYR A 26 3.50 -7.00 -9.08
C TYR A 26 3.70 -6.16 -10.35
N LEU A 27 4.29 -4.97 -10.23
CA LEU A 27 4.64 -4.16 -11.40
C LEU A 27 5.67 -4.88 -12.29
N ALA A 28 6.68 -5.52 -11.68
CA ALA A 28 7.67 -6.32 -12.39
C ALA A 28 7.03 -7.57 -13.02
N GLU A 29 6.14 -8.25 -12.31
CA GLU A 29 5.42 -9.44 -12.79
C GLU A 29 4.58 -9.11 -14.04
N ARG A 30 3.82 -8.01 -14.03
CA ARG A 30 2.98 -7.56 -15.16
C ARG A 30 3.75 -7.33 -16.47
N ARG A 31 5.05 -7.09 -16.37
CA ARG A 31 5.95 -6.90 -17.52
C ARG A 31 6.91 -8.07 -17.73
N GLY A 32 6.62 -9.22 -17.12
CA GLY A 32 7.44 -10.43 -17.26
C GLY A 32 8.84 -10.31 -16.68
N PHE A 33 9.02 -9.51 -15.63
CA PHE A 33 10.29 -9.24 -14.96
C PHE A 33 11.39 -8.72 -15.90
N ALA A 34 11.03 -7.90 -16.90
CA ALA A 34 11.99 -7.23 -17.76
C ALA A 34 13.03 -6.45 -16.92
N PRO A 35 14.34 -6.66 -17.15
CA PRO A 35 15.41 -6.03 -16.38
C PRO A 35 15.53 -4.54 -16.70
N GLY A 36 16.12 -3.77 -15.78
CA GLY A 36 16.46 -2.37 -16.02
C GLY A 36 15.38 -1.35 -15.63
N PHE A 37 14.25 -1.79 -15.07
CA PHE A 37 13.29 -0.87 -14.46
C PHE A 37 12.88 -1.24 -13.02
N GLU A 38 13.78 -1.89 -12.29
CA GLU A 38 13.61 -2.21 -10.87
C GLU A 38 13.41 -0.92 -10.05
N ARG A 39 14.18 0.13 -10.38
CA ARG A 39 14.07 1.45 -9.75
C ARG A 39 12.76 2.15 -10.09
N ASP A 40 12.31 2.08 -11.33
CA ASP A 40 11.05 2.69 -11.76
C ASP A 40 9.85 2.00 -11.12
N ASP A 41 9.88 0.68 -11.00
CA ASP A 41 8.85 -0.08 -10.29
C ASP A 41 8.80 0.29 -8.82
N TRP A 42 9.96 0.36 -8.17
CA TRP A 42 10.03 0.79 -6.78
C TRP A 42 9.44 2.19 -6.62
N GLN A 43 9.86 3.16 -7.42
CA GLN A 43 9.36 4.53 -7.33
C GLN A 43 7.85 4.63 -7.63
N ARG A 44 7.36 3.83 -8.60
CA ARG A 44 5.93 3.77 -8.92
C ARG A 44 5.13 3.14 -7.79
N ALA A 45 5.64 2.06 -7.20
CA ALA A 45 5.06 1.42 -6.04
C ALA A 45 5.02 2.37 -4.83
N GLU A 46 6.10 3.10 -4.55
CA GLU A 46 6.12 4.11 -3.48
C GLU A 46 5.01 5.14 -3.66
N ARG A 47 4.87 5.71 -4.86
CA ARG A 47 3.80 6.69 -5.14
C ARG A 47 2.41 6.08 -4.98
N GLN A 48 2.19 4.84 -5.43
CA GLN A 48 0.90 4.15 -5.28
C GLN A 48 0.55 3.92 -3.80
N ILE A 49 1.50 3.40 -3.02
CA ILE A 49 1.30 3.17 -1.59
C ILE A 49 1.09 4.50 -0.84
N ASP A 50 1.85 5.54 -1.16
CA ASP A 50 1.68 6.85 -0.49
C ASP A 50 0.32 7.48 -0.81
N GLN A 51 -0.17 7.35 -2.05
CA GLN A 51 -1.51 7.79 -2.43
C GLN A 51 -2.60 6.98 -1.70
N MET A 52 -2.42 5.67 -1.60
CA MET A 52 -3.33 4.79 -0.85
C MET A 52 -3.43 5.22 0.62
N LEU A 53 -2.28 5.39 1.29
CA LEU A 53 -2.22 5.74 2.69
C LEU A 53 -2.85 7.11 2.94
N LYS A 54 -2.59 8.09 2.06
CA LYS A 54 -3.30 9.38 2.10
C LYS A 54 -4.79 9.18 1.96
N ALA A 55 -5.28 8.43 0.97
CA ALA A 55 -6.72 8.21 0.78
C ALA A 55 -7.38 7.52 1.99
N MET A 56 -6.70 6.54 2.61
CA MET A 56 -7.17 5.87 3.83
C MET A 56 -7.25 6.83 5.02
N ALA A 57 -6.22 7.67 5.21
CA ALA A 57 -6.21 8.69 6.25
C ALA A 57 -7.33 9.72 6.05
N HIS A 58 -7.57 10.19 4.82
CA HIS A 58 -8.67 11.11 4.51
C HIS A 58 -10.05 10.50 4.77
N ARG A 59 -10.18 9.17 4.63
CA ARG A 59 -11.43 8.43 4.91
C ARG A 59 -11.61 8.10 6.40
N GLY A 60 -10.65 8.45 7.26
CA GLY A 60 -10.67 8.12 8.68
C GLY A 60 -10.62 6.62 8.95
N ILE A 61 -10.03 5.84 8.05
CA ILE A 61 -9.90 4.39 8.23
C ILE A 61 -8.78 4.15 9.24
N ASP A 62 -9.16 3.57 10.39
CA ASP A 62 -8.24 3.19 11.44
C ASP A 62 -7.70 1.76 11.27
N ARG A 63 -6.65 1.42 12.03
CA ARG A 63 -6.02 0.08 12.00
C ARG A 63 -7.01 -1.02 12.34
N GLN A 64 -7.91 -0.80 13.31
CA GLN A 64 -8.87 -1.79 13.78
C GLN A 64 -9.91 -2.11 12.69
N GLN A 65 -10.34 -1.11 11.93
CA GLN A 65 -11.22 -1.26 10.78
C GLN A 65 -10.55 -2.07 9.65
N LEU A 66 -9.24 -1.84 9.42
CA LEU A 66 -8.44 -2.59 8.44
C LEU A 66 -8.26 -4.07 8.83
N GLU A 67 -8.01 -4.33 10.12
CA GLU A 67 -7.89 -5.68 10.69
C GLU A 67 -9.21 -6.45 10.60
N ARG A 68 -10.32 -5.79 10.96
CA ARG A 68 -11.67 -6.36 10.85
C ARG A 68 -12.06 -6.74 9.42
N THR A 69 -11.62 -5.95 8.44
CA THR A 69 -11.88 -6.21 7.01
C THR A 69 -10.93 -7.29 6.45
N GLY A 70 -9.97 -7.75 7.27
CA GLY A 70 -8.94 -8.71 6.89
C GLY A 70 -7.85 -8.04 6.08
N MET A 71 -6.72 -7.71 6.72
CA MET A 71 -5.53 -7.10 6.11
C MET A 71 -5.01 -7.79 4.82
N ARG A 72 -5.37 -9.07 4.59
CA ARG A 72 -5.04 -9.79 3.35
C ARG A 72 -5.84 -9.33 2.12
N ASN A 73 -7.03 -8.75 2.31
CA ASN A 73 -7.83 -8.25 1.22
C ASN A 73 -7.38 -6.87 0.73
N ALA A 74 -6.76 -6.03 1.57
CA ALA A 74 -6.37 -4.68 1.17
C ALA A 74 -5.30 -4.65 0.05
N LEU A 75 -4.35 -5.60 0.07
CA LEU A 75 -3.40 -5.80 -1.04
C LEU A 75 -4.07 -6.43 -2.27
N ARG A 76 -5.09 -7.29 -2.07
CA ARG A 76 -5.88 -7.90 -3.15
C ARG A 76 -6.80 -6.91 -3.85
N PHE A 77 -7.39 -5.96 -3.11
CA PHE A 77 -8.25 -4.90 -3.65
C PHE A 77 -7.48 -3.90 -4.53
N TRP A 78 -6.15 -3.81 -4.40
CA TRP A 78 -5.31 -3.02 -5.30
C TRP A 78 -4.86 -3.76 -6.56
N ALA A 79 -4.74 -5.09 -6.50
CA ALA A 79 -4.40 -5.92 -7.66
C ALA A 79 -5.62 -6.24 -8.55
N ALA A 80 -6.83 -6.22 -7.97
CA ALA A 80 -8.06 -6.61 -8.67
C ALA A 80 -8.69 -5.51 -9.55
N ASP A 81 -8.19 -4.27 -9.50
CA ASP A 81 -8.74 -3.10 -10.23
C ASP A 81 -7.83 -2.66 -11.40
N ALA A 82 -7.04 -3.59 -11.95
CA ALA A 82 -6.14 -3.33 -13.09
C ALA A 82 -6.49 -4.17 -14.34
N ASP A 83 -7.78 -4.46 -14.53
CA ASP A 83 -8.38 -4.96 -15.77
C ASP A 83 -9.06 -3.81 -16.52
#